data_AF-A0A920G6J6-F1
#
_entry.id   AF-A0A920G6J6-F1
#
_cell.length_a   1.000
_cell.length_b   1.000
_cell.length_c   1.000
_cell.angle_alpha   90.00
_cell.angle_beta   90.00
_cell.angle_gamma   90.00
#
_symmetry.space_group_name_H-M   'P 1'
#
loop_
_entity.id
_entity.type
_entity.pdbx_description
1 polymer ?
#
loop_
_entity_poly.entity_id
_entity_poly.type
_entity_poly.pdbx_seq_one_letter_code
_entity_poly.pdbx_strand_id
1 'polypeptide(L)' 'MKVWSQKTTALACQNFMLSMRAYGYDTCPMEGLDSTRVKKILKLPNKAQICMAISAGKRENKGVYGKQLRFDNKIFIKEV' A
#
# COMPACT_ATOMS: atom_id res chain seq x y z
N MET A 1 -11.61 15.67 8.65
CA MET A 1 -10.26 15.15 8.96
C MET A 1 -9.75 14.20 7.86
N LYS A 2 -9.48 14.70 6.65
CA LYS A 2 -9.05 13.85 5.51
C LYS A 2 -7.60 13.36 5.64
N VAL A 3 -6.69 14.24 6.06
CA VAL A 3 -5.25 13.94 6.15
C VAL A 3 -4.97 12.89 7.24
N TRP A 4 -5.59 13.05 8.42
CA TRP A 4 -5.43 12.11 9.53
C TRP A 4 -5.89 10.71 9.14
N SER A 5 -7.10 10.56 8.57
CA SER A 5 -7.61 9.24 8.19
C SER A 5 -6.73 8.56 7.15
N GLN A 6 -6.21 9.29 6.17
CA GLN A 6 -5.31 8.75 5.16
C GLN A 6 -3.97 8.26 5.75
N LYS A 7 -3.37 9.02 6.67
CA LYS A 7 -2.13 8.61 7.35
C LYS A 7 -2.36 7.34 8.18
N THR A 8 -3.43 7.29 8.97
CA THR A 8 -3.78 6.12 9.78
C THR A 8 -4.08 4.90 8.90
N THR A 9 -4.83 5.07 7.82
CA THR A 9 -5.12 3.97 6.88
C THR A 9 -3.85 3.49 6.17
N ALA A 10 -2.92 4.38 5.79
CA ALA A 10 -1.66 3.98 5.19
C ALA A 10 -0.80 3.09 6.13
N LEU A 11 -0.76 3.41 7.42
CA LEU A 11 -0.11 2.55 8.43
C LEU A 11 -0.78 1.18 8.53
N ALA A 12 -2.12 1.12 8.50
CA ALA A 12 -2.85 -0.13 8.48
C ALA A 12 -2.58 -0.96 7.21
N CYS A 13 -2.49 -0.30 6.04
CA CYS A 13 -2.12 -0.92 4.78
C CYS A 13 -0.70 -1.52 4.84
N GLN A 14 0.28 -0.80 5.40
CA GLN A 14 1.63 -1.34 5.63
C GLN A 14 1.59 -2.61 6.49
N ASN A 15 0.87 -2.56 7.62
CA ASN A 15 0.75 -3.71 8.52
C ASN A 15 0.11 -4.91 7.83
N PHE A 16 -0.94 -4.69 7.03
CA PHE A 16 -1.56 -5.72 6.21
C PHE A 16 -0.57 -6.36 5.22
N MET A 17 0.21 -5.56 4.49
CA MET A 17 1.21 -6.07 3.53
C MET A 17 2.29 -6.91 4.23
N LEU A 18 2.81 -6.45 5.37
CA LEU A 18 3.78 -7.22 6.16
C LEU A 18 3.19 -8.53 6.68
N SER A 19 1.93 -8.51 7.10
CA SER A 19 1.22 -9.70 7.56
C SER A 19 1.04 -10.71 6.42
N MET A 20 0.59 -10.27 5.24
CA MET A 20 0.45 -11.11 4.06
C MET A 20 1.78 -11.80 3.69
N ARG A 21 2.89 -11.05 3.72
CA ARG A 21 4.23 -11.61 3.52
C ARG A 21 4.58 -12.69 4.55
N ALA A 22 4.28 -12.45 5.83
CA ALA A 22 4.52 -13.42 6.90
C ALA A 22 3.73 -14.72 6.70
N TYR A 23 2.53 -14.65 6.11
CA TYR A 23 1.71 -15.81 5.75
C TYR A 23 2.03 -16.42 4.38
N GLY A 24 3.12 -16.00 3.72
CA GLY A 24 3.55 -16.57 2.44
C GLY A 24 2.80 -16.06 1.21
N TYR A 25 2.04 -14.97 1.33
CA TYR A 25 1.37 -14.29 0.22
C TYR A 25 2.14 -13.04 -0.20
N ASP A 26 1.97 -12.63 -1.45
CA ASP A 26 2.50 -11.41 -2.03
C ASP A 26 1.43 -10.33 -2.14
N THR A 27 1.88 -9.07 -2.11
CA THR A 27 1.02 -7.91 -2.27
C THR A 27 1.65 -6.86 -3.16
N CYS A 28 0.83 -6.11 -3.91
CA CYS A 28 1.26 -4.92 -4.63
C CYS A 28 0.38 -3.72 -4.25
N PRO A 29 0.91 -2.72 -3.51
CA PRO A 29 0.19 -1.48 -3.23
C PRO A 29 0.16 -0.60 -4.50
N MET A 30 -0.99 -0.04 -4.81
CA MET A 30 -1.24 0.74 -6.02
C MET A 30 -2.01 2.03 -5.69
N GLU A 31 -1.42 3.17 -6.03
CA GLU A 31 -2.05 4.50 -5.87
C GLU A 31 -2.63 5.04 -7.18
N GLY A 32 -2.18 4.52 -8.33
CA GLY A 32 -2.59 4.96 -9.67
C GLY A 32 -3.99 4.47 -10.07
N LEU A 33 -5.02 4.98 -9.40
CA LEU A 33 -6.42 4.60 -9.62
C LEU A 33 -7.36 5.82 -9.73
N ASP A 34 -8.45 5.67 -10.48
CA ASP A 34 -9.55 6.64 -10.49
C ASP A 34 -10.41 6.44 -9.24
N SER A 35 -10.13 7.24 -8.21
CA SER A 35 -10.83 7.15 -6.93
C SER A 35 -12.34 7.42 -7.02
N THR A 36 -12.80 8.18 -8.03
CA THR A 36 -14.22 8.45 -8.24
C THR A 36 -14.92 7.21 -8.78
N ARG A 37 -14.34 6.55 -9.78
CA ARG A 37 -14.89 5.30 -10.33
C ARG A 37 -14.86 4.17 -9.30
N VAL A 38 -13.77 4.02 -8.54
CA VAL A 38 -13.66 2.99 -7.49
C VAL A 38 -14.74 3.17 -6.42
N LYS A 39 -14.98 4.40 -5.95
CA LYS A 39 -16.06 4.67 -4.99
C LYS A 39 -17.44 4.29 -5.54
N LYS A 40 -17.71 4.58 -6.82
CA LYS A 40 -18.98 4.20 -7.46
C LYS A 40 -19.16 2.70 -7.55
N ILE A 41 -18.13 1.97 -7.99
CA ILE A 41 -18.16 0.49 -8.12
C ILE A 41 -18.39 -0.17 -6.76
N LEU A 42 -17.69 0.30 -5.72
CA LEU A 42 -17.77 -0.23 -4.36
C LEU A 42 -18.93 0.36 -3.53
N LYS A 43 -19.76 1.23 -4.14
CA LYS A 43 -20.89 1.92 -3.48
C LYS A 43 -20.49 2.62 -2.18
N LEU A 44 -19.31 3.24 -2.16
CA LEU A 44 -18.78 3.93 -0.98
C LEU A 44 -19.45 5.31 -0.79
N PRO A 45 -19.63 5.77 0.45
CA PRO A 45 -20.20 7.09 0.71
C PRO A 45 -19.28 8.21 0.21
N ASN A 46 -19.86 9.36 -0.13
CA ASN A 46 -19.11 10.52 -0.67
C ASN A 46 -17.93 10.97 0.22
N LYS A 47 -18.06 10.82 1.54
CA LYS A 47 -17.02 11.18 2.51
C LYS A 47 -15.84 10.20 2.53
N ALA A 48 -16.01 8.96 2.04
CA ALA A 48 -14.94 7.98 1.99
C ALA A 48 -13.77 8.48 1.15
N GLN A 49 -12.56 8.06 1.48
CA GLN A 49 -11.35 8.37 0.73
C GLN A 49 -10.63 7.04 0.44
N ILE A 50 -10.19 6.86 -0.79
CA ILE A 50 -9.39 5.69 -1.16
C ILE A 50 -7.94 6.02 -0.83
N CYS A 51 -7.32 5.21 0.03
CA CYS A 51 -5.92 5.35 0.38
C CYS A 51 -5.02 4.71 -0.68
N MET A 52 -5.24 3.43 -0.96
CA MET A 52 -4.58 2.68 -2.02
C MET A 52 -5.44 1.45 -2.35
N ALA A 53 -5.21 0.85 -3.51
CA ALA A 53 -5.62 -0.52 -3.78
C ALA A 53 -4.45 -1.46 -3.45
N ILE A 54 -4.73 -2.65 -2.94
CA ILE A 54 -3.70 -3.66 -2.67
C ILE A 54 -4.14 -4.94 -3.36
N SER A 55 -3.40 -5.38 -4.38
CA SER A 55 -3.56 -6.74 -4.87
C SER A 55 -2.92 -7.71 -3.88
N ALA A 56 -3.53 -8.87 -3.70
CA ALA A 56 -3.15 -9.88 -2.72
C ALA A 56 -3.27 -11.27 -3.37
N GLY A 57 -2.22 -12.09 -3.25
CA GLY A 57 -2.22 -13.43 -3.85
C GLY A 57 -0.87 -14.11 -3.77
N LYS A 58 -0.64 -15.14 -4.57
CA LYS A 58 0.69 -15.74 -4.73
C LYS A 58 1.35 -15.15 -5.97
N ARG A 59 2.58 -14.63 -5.83
CA ARG A 59 3.31 -14.13 -7.01
C ARG A 59 3.71 -15.27 -7.93
N GLU A 60 3.74 -14.97 -9.22
CA GLU A 60 4.41 -15.81 -10.21
C GLU A 60 5.92 -15.85 -9.93
N ASN A 61 6.61 -16.93 -10.32
CA ASN A 61 8.06 -17.07 -10.12
C ASN A 61 8.86 -15.93 -10.77
N LYS A 62 8.35 -15.36 -11.86
CA LYS A 62 8.94 -14.22 -12.59
C LYS A 62 8.39 -12.85 -12.15
N GLY A 63 7.60 -12.79 -11.07
CA GLY A 63 6.94 -11.56 -10.63
C GLY A 63 7.86 -10.51 -10.00
N VAL A 64 9.10 -10.87 -9.68
CA VAL A 64 10.13 -9.93 -9.20
C VAL A 64 11.15 -9.73 -10.31
N TYR A 65 11.14 -8.55 -10.92
CA TYR A 65 11.96 -8.23 -12.09
C TYR A 65 13.40 -7.80 -11.74
N GLY A 66 13.70 -7.53 -10.47
CA GLY A 66 15.01 -7.02 -10.05
C GLY A 66 15.26 -7.14 -8.56
N LYS A 67 16.50 -6.88 -8.15
CA LYS A 67 16.89 -6.85 -6.73
C LYS A 67 16.20 -5.69 -6.01
N GLN A 68 15.88 -5.89 -4.74
CA GLN A 68 15.36 -4.81 -3.91
C GLN A 68 16.45 -3.74 -3.73
N LEU A 69 16.09 -2.48 -3.99
CA LEU A 69 16.96 -1.33 -3.82
C LEU A 69 16.51 -0.50 -2.61
N ARG A 70 17.48 -0.05 -1.81
CA ARG A 70 17.33 0.90 -0.71
C ARG A 70 18.50 1.88 -0.78
N PHE A 71 18.23 3.14 -0.44
CA PHE A 71 19.25 4.18 -0.38
C PHE A 71 20.06 4.08 0.92
N ASP A 72 21.23 4.73 0.97
CA ASP A 72 22.08 4.77 2.17
C ASP A 72 21.32 5.41 3.34
N ASN A 73 21.35 4.76 4.50
CA ASN A 73 20.73 5.22 5.74
C ASN A 73 21.17 6.62 6.15
N LYS A 74 22.40 7.04 5.82
CA LYS A 74 22.93 8.38 6.12
C LYS A 74 22.10 9.52 5.54
N ILE A 75 21.30 9.25 4.50
CA ILE A 75 20.42 10.23 3.86
C ILE A 75 19.15 10.47 4.69
N PHE A 76 18.69 9.47 5.45
CA PHE A 76 17.37 9.48 6.12
C PHE A 76 17.43 9.45 7.65
N ILE A 77 18.48 8.85 8.22
CA ILE A 77 18.64 8.66 9.67
C ILE A 77 19.60 9.74 10.19
N LYS A 78 19.13 10.52 11.17
CA LYS A 78 19.94 11.49 11.91
C LYS A 78 19.95 11.08 13.38
N GLU A 79 21.13 10.72 13.88
CA GLU A 79 21.34 10.42 15.29
C GLU A 79 21.61 11.75 16.03
N VAL A 80 20.96 11.93 17.18
CA VAL A 80 21.04 13.13 18.04
C VAL A 80 21.39 12.73 19.46
#